data_AF-A0A967L9Q6-F1
#
_entry.id   AF-A0A967L9Q6-F1
#
_cell.length_a   1.000
_cell.length_b   1.000
_cell.length_c   1.000
_cell.angle_alpha   90.00
_cell.angle_beta   90.00
_cell.angle_gamma   90.00
#
_symmetry.space_group_name_H-M   'P 1'
#
loop_
_entity.id
_entity.type
_entity.pdbx_description
1 polymer ?
#
loop_
_entity_poly.entity_id
_entity_poly.type
_entity_poly.pdbx_seq_one_letter_code
_entity_poly.pdbx_strand_id
1 'polypeptide(L)'
;PARITNEHATRVSLFEYMVGNTDFSLYGSLGGAPSPPHNAVPIEREMGGIVPVPYDFDWTGLVNAPYARPDPSLRTRNVRQRVFRG
;
A
#
# COMPACT_ATOMS: atom_id res chain seq x y z
N PRO A 1 -5.03 17.80 -13.45
CA PRO A 1 -5.07 17.45 -12.01
C PRO A 1 -3.77 16.76 -11.61
N ALA A 2 -3.26 17.01 -10.41
CA ALA A 2 -2.06 16.35 -9.91
C ALA A 2 -2.24 14.83 -9.88
N ARG A 3 -1.19 14.08 -10.17
CA ARG A 3 -1.19 12.60 -10.22
C ARG A 3 0.01 12.07 -9.46
N ILE A 4 -0.12 10.84 -8.94
CA ILE A 4 1.03 10.09 -8.45
C ILE A 4 1.90 9.72 -9.63
N THR A 5 3.21 9.92 -9.50
CA THR A 5 4.19 9.47 -10.50
C THR A 5 4.45 7.97 -10.33
N ASN A 6 4.77 7.29 -11.44
CA ASN A 6 5.12 5.86 -11.40
C ASN A 6 6.27 5.58 -10.42
N GLU A 7 7.24 6.48 -10.34
CA GLU A 7 8.35 6.37 -9.39
C GLU A 7 7.89 6.32 -7.93
N HIS A 8 7.00 7.22 -7.51
CA HIS A 8 6.48 7.21 -6.14
C HIS A 8 5.61 5.98 -5.87
N ALA A 9 4.77 5.59 -6.84
CA ALA A 9 3.97 4.37 -6.73
C ALA A 9 4.86 3.14 -6.58
N THR A 10 5.90 2.99 -7.40
CA THR A 10 6.85 1.88 -7.32
C THR A 10 7.61 1.84 -6.00
N ARG A 11 8.07 3.00 -5.50
CA ARG A 11 8.78 3.07 -4.21
C ARG A 11 7.88 2.62 -3.06
N VAL A 12 6.63 3.06 -3.03
CA VAL A 12 5.66 2.62 -2.00
C VAL A 12 5.32 1.15 -2.17
N SER A 13 4.97 0.67 -3.37
CA SER A 13 4.68 -0.74 -3.58
C SER A 13 5.85 -1.65 -3.19
N LEU A 14 7.10 -1.24 -3.46
CA LEU A 14 8.29 -1.98 -3.01
C LEU A 14 8.41 -1.97 -1.48
N PHE A 15 8.21 -0.82 -0.84
CA PHE A 15 8.20 -0.72 0.61
C PHE A 15 7.16 -1.64 1.25
N GLU A 16 5.90 -1.59 0.77
CA GLU A 16 4.81 -2.44 1.27
C GLU A 16 5.13 -3.93 1.10
N TYR A 17 5.69 -4.33 -0.04
CA TYR A 17 6.18 -5.70 -0.23
C TYR A 17 7.26 -6.09 0.79
N MET A 18 8.24 -5.22 1.04
CA MET A 18 9.33 -5.47 1.98
C MET A 18 8.85 -5.65 3.42
N VAL A 19 7.87 -4.86 3.86
CA VAL A 19 7.27 -4.98 5.20
C VAL A 19 6.22 -6.08 5.28
N GLY A 20 5.85 -6.69 4.15
CA GLY A 20 4.83 -7.73 4.07
C GLY A 20 3.42 -7.20 4.26
N ASN A 21 3.16 -5.95 3.85
CA ASN A 21 1.81 -5.40 3.87
C ASN A 21 1.02 -5.91 2.67
N THR A 22 0.03 -6.74 2.94
CA THR A 22 -0.93 -7.16 1.90
C THR A 22 -2.20 -6.33 1.91
N ASP A 23 -2.38 -5.45 2.90
CA ASP A 23 -3.59 -4.64 3.11
C ASP A 23 -3.35 -3.17 2.76
N PHE A 24 -3.05 -2.90 1.48
CA PHE A 24 -2.92 -1.54 0.96
C PHE A 24 -3.39 -1.47 -0.49
N SER A 25 -3.74 -0.27 -0.96
CA SER A 25 -4.04 -0.03 -2.37
C SER A 25 -3.76 1.42 -2.77
N LEU A 26 -2.95 1.60 -3.82
CA LEU A 26 -2.72 2.91 -4.45
C LEU A 26 -3.70 3.21 -5.59
N TYR A 27 -4.53 2.24 -6.00
CA TYR A 27 -5.34 2.32 -7.24
C TYR A 27 -6.27 3.54 -7.29
N GLY A 28 -6.88 3.93 -6.17
CA GLY A 28 -7.73 5.13 -6.11
C GLY A 28 -6.99 6.45 -6.32
N SER A 29 -5.67 6.47 -6.09
CA SER A 29 -4.84 7.67 -6.26
C SER A 29 -4.20 7.80 -7.66
N LEU A 30 -4.41 6.80 -8.54
CA LEU A 30 -3.90 6.78 -9.92
C LEU A 30 -4.88 7.40 -10.95
N GLY A 31 -6.03 7.91 -10.50
CA GLY A 31 -6.91 8.75 -11.32
C GLY A 31 -7.83 8.02 -12.31
N GLY A 32 -8.10 6.72 -12.09
CA GLY A 32 -8.99 5.94 -12.96
C GLY A 32 -9.72 4.76 -12.32
N ALA A 33 -9.57 4.52 -11.01
CA ALA A 33 -10.21 3.39 -10.33
C ALA A 33 -11.47 3.81 -9.56
N PRO A 34 -12.51 2.95 -9.48
CA PRO A 34 -13.77 3.25 -8.80
C PRO A 34 -13.67 3.25 -7.26
N SER A 35 -12.57 2.76 -6.70
CA SER A 35 -12.37 2.63 -5.25
C SER A 35 -11.31 3.62 -4.74
N PRO A 36 -11.52 4.24 -3.57
CA PRO A 36 -10.51 5.10 -2.94
C PRO A 36 -9.24 4.29 -2.61
N PRO A 37 -8.09 4.97 -2.42
CA PRO A 37 -6.90 4.30 -1.88
C PRO A 37 -7.21 3.67 -0.52
N HIS A 38 -6.55 2.57 -0.23
CA HIS A 38 -6.66 1.87 1.05
C HIS A 38 -5.31 1.92 1.75
N ASN A 39 -5.30 2.34 3.02
CA ASN A 39 -4.10 2.47 3.85
C ASN A 39 -2.99 3.33 3.20
N ALA A 40 -3.40 4.28 2.35
CA ALA A 40 -2.54 5.29 1.76
C ALA A 40 -3.28 6.63 1.61
N VAL A 41 -2.63 7.73 1.98
CA VAL A 41 -3.13 9.10 1.79
C VAL A 41 -2.36 9.78 0.65
N PRO A 42 -3.04 10.31 -0.37
CA PRO A 42 -2.39 11.15 -1.37
C PRO A 42 -2.10 12.54 -0.79
N ILE A 43 -0.84 12.96 -0.81
CA ILE A 43 -0.43 14.31 -0.40
C ILE A 43 0.09 15.07 -1.62
N GLU A 44 -0.49 16.23 -1.90
CA GLU A 44 0.03 17.16 -2.90
C GLU A 44 1.23 17.91 -2.35
N ARG A 45 2.31 17.99 -3.14
CA ARG A 45 3.51 18.72 -2.76
C ARG A 45 3.41 20.17 -3.22
N GLU A 46 4.05 21.09 -2.49
CA GLU A 46 4.13 22.50 -2.86
C GLU A 46 4.73 22.74 -4.26
N MET A 47 5.70 21.92 -4.66
CA MET A 47 6.31 21.97 -6.00
C MET A 47 5.50 21.21 -7.07
N GLY A 48 4.28 20.78 -6.76
CA GLY A 48 3.42 19.99 -7.61
C GLY A 48 3.63 18.47 -7.51
N GLY A 49 2.62 17.73 -7.96
CA GLY A 49 2.60 16.26 -7.94
C GLY A 49 2.04 15.68 -6.64
N ILE A 50 1.65 14.40 -6.69
CA ILE A 50 1.11 13.67 -5.52
C ILE A 50 2.13 12.62 -5.06
N VAL A 51 2.35 12.53 -3.76
CA VAL A 51 3.05 11.43 -3.10
C VAL A 51 2.05 10.61 -2.28
N PRO A 52 1.97 9.29 -2.48
CA PRO A 52 1.24 8.43 -1.57
C PRO A 52 2.02 8.25 -0.27
N VAL A 53 1.38 8.50 0.86
CA VAL A 53 1.91 8.23 2.19
C VAL A 53 1.16 7.04 2.78
N PRO A 54 1.80 5.86 2.91
CA PRO A 54 1.17 4.70 3.52
C PRO A 54 1.00 4.87 5.04
N TYR A 55 -0.05 4.26 5.58
CA TYR A 55 -0.37 4.25 7.00
C TYR A 55 -1.02 2.92 7.39
N ASP A 56 -1.30 2.73 8.69
CA ASP A 56 -1.94 1.52 9.24
C ASP A 56 -1.17 0.22 8.98
N PHE A 57 -0.02 0.06 9.65
CA PHE A 57 0.90 -1.05 9.42
C PHE A 57 0.65 -2.28 10.30
N ASP A 58 -0.51 -2.37 10.97
CA ASP A 58 -0.79 -3.51 11.85
C ASP A 58 -0.96 -4.84 11.07
N TRP A 59 -1.40 -4.76 9.80
CA TRP A 59 -1.48 -5.87 8.84
C TRP A 59 -0.16 -6.19 8.11
N THR A 60 0.97 -5.85 8.71
CA THR A 60 2.29 -6.14 8.15
C THR A 60 3.02 -7.27 8.87
N GLY A 61 3.90 -7.94 8.14
CA GLY A 61 4.89 -8.84 8.72
C GLY A 61 5.88 -8.15 9.66
N LEU A 62 6.16 -6.86 9.43
CA LEU A 62 7.06 -6.04 10.24
C LEU A 62 6.49 -5.80 11.65
N VAL A 63 5.24 -5.33 11.76
CA VAL A 63 4.59 -5.11 13.06
C VAL A 63 4.17 -6.41 13.69
N ASN A 64 3.65 -7.35 12.88
CA ASN A 64 3.08 -8.60 13.35
C ASN A 64 2.06 -8.38 14.48
N ALA A 65 0.99 -7.64 14.14
CA ALA A 65 -0.26 -7.57 14.89
C ALA A 65 -0.63 -8.93 15.55
N PRO A 66 -0.77 -9.15 16.88
CA PRO A 66 -1.20 -10.48 17.37
C PRO A 66 -2.60 -10.86 16.89
N TYR A 67 -3.40 -9.86 16.50
CA TYR A 67 -4.73 -10.02 15.92
C TYR A 67 -4.72 -10.08 14.38
N ALA A 68 -3.60 -9.75 13.73
CA ALA A 68 -3.53 -9.68 12.27
C ALA A 68 -3.64 -11.10 11.66
N ARG A 69 -4.47 -11.22 10.62
CA ARG A 69 -4.73 -12.50 9.93
C ARG A 69 -4.48 -12.34 8.43
N PRO A 70 -3.85 -13.32 7.77
CA PRO A 70 -3.60 -13.24 6.34
C PRO A 70 -4.91 -13.19 5.56
N ASP A 71 -4.92 -12.47 4.43
CA ASP A 71 -5.99 -12.56 3.45
C ASP A 71 -6.07 -14.00 2.91
N PRO A 72 -7.20 -14.72 3.08
CA PRO A 72 -7.35 -16.10 2.62
C PRO A 72 -7.12 -16.28 1.12
N SER A 73 -7.39 -15.26 0.30
CA SER A 73 -7.19 -15.30 -1.15
C SER A 73 -5.72 -15.41 -1.55
N LEU A 74 -4.81 -14.94 -0.70
CA LEU A 74 -3.37 -14.94 -0.94
C LEU A 74 -2.69 -16.24 -0.51
N ARG A 75 -3.42 -17.14 0.18
CA ARG A 75 -2.94 -18.46 0.62
C ARG A 75 -1.66 -18.39 1.47
N THR A 76 -1.46 -17.29 2.18
CA THR A 76 -0.38 -17.13 3.16
C THR A 76 -0.81 -17.66 4.52
N ARG A 77 0.13 -18.23 5.28
CA ARG A 77 -0.12 -18.78 6.62
C ARG A 77 -0.15 -17.70 7.69
N ASN A 78 0.50 -16.57 7.45
CA ASN A 78 0.52 -15.40 8.32
C ASN A 78 1.00 -14.16 7.54
N VAL A 79 0.84 -12.98 8.15
CA VAL A 79 1.22 -11.68 7.58
C VAL A 79 2.73 -11.49 7.36
N ARG A 80 3.59 -12.40 7.84
CA ARG A 80 5.05 -12.33 7.58
C ARG A 80 5.42 -12.84 6.19
N GLN A 81 4.54 -13.60 5.54
CA GLN A 81 4.78 -14.06 4.17
C GLN A 81 4.50 -12.93 3.19
N ARG A 82 5.55 -12.46 2.52
CA ARG A 82 5.48 -11.38 1.55
C ARG A 82 4.84 -11.87 0.25
N VAL A 83 3.89 -11.11 -0.27
CA VAL A 83 3.24 -11.34 -1.57
C VAL A 83 3.33 -10.06 -2.38
N PHE A 84 3.88 -10.14 -3.58
CA PHE A 84 3.89 -9.02 -4.50
C PHE A 84 2.54 -8.94 -5.22
N ARG A 85 1.86 -7.77 -5.17
CA ARG A 85 0.48 -7.60 -5.66
C ARG A 85 0.35 -6.78 -6.96
N GLY A 86 1.41 -6.15 -7.44
CA GLY A 86 1.40 -5.29 -8.63
C GLY A 86 0.93 -3.87 -8.33
#